data_AF-A0A8R1WY19-F1
#
_entry.id   AF-A0A8R1WY19-F1
#
_cell.length_a   1.000
_cell.length_b   1.000
_cell.length_c   1.000
_cell.angle_alpha   90.00
_cell.angle_beta   90.00
_cell.angle_gamma   90.00
#
_symmetry.space_group_name_H-M   'P 1'
#
loop_
_entity.id
_entity.type
_entity.pdbx_description
1 polymer ?
#
loop_
_entity_poly.entity_id
_entity_poly.type
_entity_poly.pdbx_seq_one_letter_code
_entity_poly.pdbx_strand_id
1 'polypeptide(L)'
;MIMSDHHNLCDVVMDEEGRLSPKRKNPSGKLVSSGQREIIVNMYKDIKSKHPEMKYRPMILEINQTTGIGRQTICSTISEYRRTGSVSSPNKKRNRSSLLSQTSSQKPDDLDRNTLRKKVCYDLDRNTLRKKVYSIWLRRELPTINRILAEVNKDPVLPNFKRTAFDNIIKNLDFVFTKWKKHSVLTENEDLIVWRRNYLNDIRKYREEDRTIYYLDETSLNAGDFMDQDDQVLKDKSVVHKHEAFNKGIKTDLENLTGNGNHLILFHIGSNKGFLKGGLLCFESKMSSGDYHDEINGDHFKEWFESILPRLEPNSIVVMDNAPYHSTKSEQIPTLSSKKTEILEWLNSKGVTFDKPLLKLQLLVKVRELKPRFSSYVIDKLATNSGHTVLRLPPNHNKFNPIKLAWAMMKGYVKRNNETFKVDSIRKLVNMAIDRVTKENWKNFINNVIEEENKIWIVDDIMDEMLD
;
A
#
# COMPACT_ATOMS: atom_id res chain seq x y z
N MET A 1 18.48 18.46 74.67
CA MET A 1 18.81 17.05 74.93
C MET A 1 18.04 16.23 73.89
N ILE A 2 18.67 15.86 72.76
CA ILE A 2 19.26 14.52 72.48
C ILE A 2 18.18 13.42 72.66
N MET A 3 17.75 12.60 71.70
CA MET A 3 18.40 11.74 70.67
C MET A 3 17.40 11.59 69.49
N SER A 4 17.74 11.58 68.19
CA SER A 4 18.72 10.76 67.44
C SER A 4 18.37 9.27 67.41
N ASP A 5 17.63 8.82 66.40
CA ASP A 5 17.82 7.46 65.88
C ASP A 5 18.05 7.52 64.37
N HIS A 6 19.34 7.44 64.05
CA HIS A 6 19.85 7.14 62.73
C HIS A 6 19.54 5.68 62.38
N HIS A 7 18.89 5.45 61.24
CA HIS A 7 19.15 4.26 60.44
C HIS A 7 19.95 4.70 59.23
N ASN A 8 21.24 4.44 59.30
CA ASN A 8 22.22 4.71 58.28
C ASN A 8 22.73 3.38 57.73
N LEU A 9 23.26 3.45 56.50
CA LEU A 9 23.96 2.44 55.71
C LEU A 9 23.14 1.46 54.87
N CYS A 10 23.18 1.71 53.56
CA CYS A 10 23.33 0.66 52.57
C CYS A 10 24.55 -0.19 52.95
N ASP A 11 24.34 -1.47 53.20
CA ASP A 11 25.42 -2.45 53.34
C ASP A 11 26.28 -2.45 52.08
N VAL A 12 27.49 -1.90 52.22
CA VAL A 12 28.57 -2.07 51.27
C VAL A 12 29.10 -3.48 51.49
N VAL A 13 28.77 -4.41 50.60
CA VAL A 13 29.42 -5.72 50.57
C VAL A 13 30.88 -5.47 50.17
N MET A 14 31.78 -5.49 51.14
CA MET A 14 33.22 -5.42 50.96
C MET A 14 33.78 -6.84 50.87
N ASP A 15 34.53 -7.15 49.81
CA ASP A 15 35.39 -8.34 49.81
C ASP A 15 36.53 -8.15 50.83
N GLU A 16 37.07 -9.26 51.37
CA GLU A 16 38.03 -9.32 52.49
C GLU A 16 39.37 -8.55 52.30
N GLU A 17 39.56 -7.85 51.18
CA GLU A 17 40.71 -6.98 50.92
C GLU A 17 40.38 -5.48 50.80
N GLY A 18 39.16 -5.04 51.11
CA GLY A 18 38.80 -3.61 51.10
C GLY A 18 38.86 -2.94 49.71
N ARG A 19 38.81 -3.73 48.64
CA ARG A 19 38.84 -3.23 47.25
C ARG A 19 37.41 -2.92 46.78
N LEU A 20 37.15 -1.66 46.44
CA LEU A 20 35.93 -1.25 45.74
C LEU A 20 35.74 -2.07 44.46
N SER A 21 34.57 -2.68 44.30
CA SER A 21 34.20 -3.42 43.10
C SER A 21 34.49 -2.62 41.82
N PRO A 22 35.10 -3.22 40.77
CA PRO A 22 35.42 -2.50 39.54
C PRO A 22 34.17 -1.89 38.91
N LYS A 23 34.24 -0.59 38.54
CA LYS A 23 33.13 0.09 37.84
C LYS A 23 32.80 -0.63 36.54
N ARG A 24 31.69 -1.37 36.51
CA ARG A 24 31.19 -2.07 35.31
C ARG A 24 30.72 -1.04 34.29
N LYS A 25 31.53 -0.79 33.24
CA LYS A 25 31.12 -0.01 32.08
C LYS A 25 29.99 -0.72 31.35
N ASN A 26 28.98 0.02 30.88
CA ASN A 26 27.96 -0.56 30.02
C ASN A 26 28.58 -0.84 28.62
N PRO A 27 28.62 -2.11 28.14
CA PRO A 27 29.22 -2.44 26.85
C PRO A 27 28.49 -1.76 25.69
N SER A 28 29.22 -1.43 24.63
CA SER A 28 28.65 -0.88 23.40
C SER A 28 27.54 -1.81 22.85
N GLY A 29 26.37 -1.24 22.54
CA GLY A 29 25.21 -1.98 22.02
C GLY A 29 24.29 -2.60 23.09
N LYS A 30 24.65 -2.56 24.39
CA LYS A 30 23.77 -3.03 25.46
C LYS A 30 22.74 -1.97 25.84
N LEU A 31 21.47 -2.36 25.89
CA LEU A 31 20.35 -1.46 26.21
C LEU A 31 20.46 -0.89 27.62
N VAL A 32 20.19 0.40 27.77
CA VAL A 32 20.12 1.10 29.06
C VAL A 32 18.68 1.06 29.55
N SER A 33 18.39 0.27 30.59
CA SER A 33 17.02 0.01 31.05
C SER A 33 16.29 1.28 31.55
N SER A 34 14.97 1.20 31.71
CA SER A 34 14.17 2.29 32.29
C SER A 34 14.69 2.74 33.66
N GLY A 35 15.01 1.79 34.55
CA GLY A 35 15.60 2.11 35.86
C GLY A 35 16.96 2.82 35.75
N GLN A 36 17.80 2.43 34.79
CA GLN A 36 19.08 3.13 34.55
C GLN A 36 18.87 4.55 33.97
N ARG A 37 17.86 4.74 33.13
CA ARG A 37 17.48 6.07 32.61
C ARG A 37 16.94 6.98 33.72
N GLU A 38 16.20 6.42 34.66
CA GLU A 38 15.67 7.14 35.81
C GLU A 38 16.79 7.57 36.77
N ILE A 39 17.79 6.70 36.99
CA ILE A 39 19.01 7.06 37.74
C ILE A 39 19.73 8.25 37.09
N ILE A 40 19.85 8.28 35.75
CA ILE A 40 20.44 9.44 35.04
C ILE A 40 19.66 10.72 35.33
N VAL A 41 18.32 10.67 35.30
CA VAL A 41 17.47 11.84 35.56
C VAL A 41 17.59 12.30 37.02
N ASN A 42 17.61 11.38 37.97
CA ASN A 42 17.73 11.69 39.39
C ASN A 42 19.09 12.33 39.72
N MET A 43 20.17 11.79 39.16
CA MET A 43 21.49 12.40 39.28
C MET A 43 21.56 13.78 38.64
N TYR A 44 20.94 13.97 37.47
CA TYR A 44 20.86 15.27 36.83
C TYR A 44 20.08 16.30 37.68
N LYS A 45 18.98 15.89 38.32
CA LYS A 45 18.22 16.73 39.26
C LYS A 45 19.07 17.10 40.47
N ASP A 46 19.77 16.13 41.07
CA ASP A 46 20.61 16.33 42.25
C ASP A 46 21.77 17.30 41.97
N ILE A 47 22.53 17.08 40.89
CA ILE A 47 23.64 17.95 40.49
C ILE A 47 23.14 19.38 40.20
N LYS A 48 21.99 19.50 39.53
CA LYS A 48 21.42 20.82 39.21
C LYS A 48 20.85 21.54 40.44
N SER A 49 20.37 20.80 41.44
CA SER A 49 19.93 21.36 42.71
C SER A 49 21.11 21.85 43.56
N LYS A 50 22.23 21.12 43.56
CA LYS A 50 23.42 21.46 44.35
C LYS A 50 24.30 22.53 43.68
N HIS A 51 24.33 22.55 42.35
CA HIS A 51 25.16 23.47 41.57
C HIS A 51 24.38 24.08 40.38
N PRO A 52 23.52 25.10 40.62
CA PRO A 52 22.66 25.69 39.59
C PRO A 52 23.45 26.31 38.42
N GLU A 53 24.62 26.87 38.71
CA GLU A 53 25.53 27.54 37.76
C GLU A 53 26.40 26.57 36.95
N MET A 54 26.37 25.27 37.26
CA MET A 54 27.25 24.30 36.61
C MET A 54 26.89 24.17 35.12
N LYS A 55 27.92 24.19 34.26
CA LYS A 55 27.74 23.99 32.82
C LYS A 55 27.34 22.54 32.53
N TYR A 56 26.59 22.35 31.44
CA TYR A 56 26.03 21.04 31.09
C TYR A 56 27.08 19.95 30.87
N ARG A 57 28.22 20.28 30.25
CA ARG A 57 29.31 19.31 29.96
C ARG A 57 29.90 18.67 31.23
N PRO A 58 30.29 19.43 32.27
CA PRO A 58 30.68 18.89 33.57
C PRO A 58 29.68 17.90 34.18
N MET A 59 28.37 18.22 34.17
CA MET A 59 27.34 17.32 34.71
C MET A 59 27.33 15.96 33.99
N ILE A 60 27.43 15.97 32.65
CA ILE A 60 27.45 14.73 31.85
C ILE A 60 28.69 13.89 32.16
N LEU A 61 29.84 14.54 32.40
CA LEU A 61 31.07 13.84 32.78
C LEU A 61 30.93 13.16 34.15
N GLU A 62 30.34 13.84 35.12
CA GLU A 62 30.09 13.31 36.45
C GLU A 62 29.12 12.11 36.41
N ILE A 63 27.99 12.27 35.72
CA ILE A 63 27.02 11.17 35.54
C ILE A 63 27.66 9.99 34.79
N ASN A 64 28.49 10.25 33.79
CA ASN A 64 29.23 9.21 33.06
C ASN A 64 30.23 8.46 33.95
N GLN A 65 30.96 9.19 34.81
CA GLN A 65 31.94 8.61 35.74
C GLN A 65 31.28 7.80 36.86
N THR A 66 30.07 8.19 37.29
CA THR A 66 29.34 7.51 38.35
C THR A 66 28.54 6.31 37.85
N THR A 67 27.83 6.46 36.71
CA THR A 67 26.94 5.40 36.19
C THR A 67 27.64 4.43 35.23
N GLY A 68 28.78 4.80 34.65
CA GLY A 68 29.43 4.02 33.59
C GLY A 68 28.64 3.96 32.27
N ILE A 69 27.60 4.79 32.11
CA ILE A 69 26.74 4.86 30.91
C ILE A 69 27.34 5.85 29.91
N GLY A 70 27.29 5.53 28.61
CA GLY A 70 27.84 6.37 27.54
C GLY A 70 27.26 7.80 27.51
N ARG A 71 28.12 8.79 27.26
CA ARG A 71 27.77 10.22 27.26
C ARG A 71 26.59 10.55 26.34
N GLN A 72 26.53 9.94 25.16
CA GLN A 72 25.45 10.16 24.20
C GLN A 72 24.09 9.67 24.73
N THR A 73 24.05 8.51 25.40
CA THR A 73 22.83 8.03 26.06
C THR A 73 22.41 8.99 27.16
N ILE A 74 23.34 9.43 28.03
CA ILE A 74 23.06 10.39 29.10
C ILE A 74 22.47 11.69 28.52
N CYS A 75 23.08 12.24 27.47
CA CYS A 75 22.56 13.44 26.81
C CYS A 75 21.16 13.22 26.24
N SER A 76 20.92 12.11 25.53
CA SER A 76 19.60 11.81 24.95
C SER A 76 18.52 11.64 26.02
N THR A 77 18.82 10.95 27.12
CA THR A 77 17.90 10.72 28.24
C THR A 77 17.56 12.03 28.96
N ILE A 78 18.54 12.90 29.22
CA ILE A 78 18.28 14.20 29.85
C ILE A 78 17.48 15.12 28.90
N SER A 79 17.76 15.08 27.60
CA SER A 79 16.98 15.84 26.60
C SER A 79 15.53 15.35 26.51
N GLU A 80 15.30 14.03 26.52
CA GLU A 80 13.96 13.42 26.57
C GLU A 80 13.20 13.87 27.83
N TYR A 81 13.85 13.81 28.99
CA TYR A 81 13.28 14.26 30.26
C TYR A 81 12.94 15.75 30.24
N ARG A 82 13.85 16.62 29.77
CA ARG A 82 13.60 18.07 29.69
C ARG A 82 12.42 18.42 28.78
N ARG A 83 12.19 17.63 27.73
CA ARG A 83 11.09 17.83 26.77
C ARG A 83 9.75 17.31 27.28
N THR A 84 9.73 16.20 28.02
CA THR A 84 8.49 15.44 28.30
C THR A 84 8.17 15.28 29.79
N GLY A 85 9.09 15.64 30.68
CA GLY A 85 8.95 15.42 32.12
C GLY A 85 9.14 13.97 32.58
N SER A 86 9.36 13.01 31.68
CA SER A 86 9.57 11.60 32.00
C SER A 86 10.56 10.93 31.04
N VAL A 87 10.93 9.68 31.30
CA VAL A 87 11.80 8.88 30.41
C VAL A 87 11.12 7.56 30.08
N SER A 88 11.10 7.22 28.80
CA SER A 88 10.47 5.99 28.31
C SER A 88 11.45 4.80 28.28
N SER A 89 10.89 3.59 28.31
CA SER A 89 11.67 2.35 28.18
C SER A 89 12.25 2.23 26.77
N PRO A 90 13.51 1.78 26.60
CA PRO A 90 14.05 1.48 25.28
C PRO A 90 13.21 0.44 24.55
N ASN A 91 12.99 0.65 23.26
CA ASN A 91 12.24 -0.27 22.43
C ASN A 91 12.99 -1.62 22.34
N LYS A 92 12.43 -2.69 22.92
CA LYS A 92 13.07 -4.03 23.00
C LYS A 92 13.03 -4.79 21.67
N LYS A 93 12.16 -4.39 20.73
CA LYS A 93 12.11 -4.98 19.40
C LYS A 93 13.19 -4.35 18.53
N ARG A 94 14.26 -5.10 18.28
CA ARG A 94 15.18 -4.80 17.18
C ARG A 94 14.37 -4.96 15.90
N ASN A 95 14.09 -3.87 15.18
CA ASN A 95 13.51 -3.93 13.84
C ASN A 95 14.51 -4.65 12.93
N ARG A 96 14.39 -5.98 12.84
CA ARG A 96 15.02 -6.73 11.77
C ARG A 96 14.24 -6.35 10.53
N SER A 97 14.87 -5.65 9.59
CA SER A 97 14.32 -5.41 8.26
C SER A 97 14.16 -6.76 7.55
N SER A 98 13.06 -7.44 7.86
CA SER A 98 12.53 -8.49 7.01
C SER A 98 12.21 -7.86 5.67
N LEU A 99 12.51 -8.56 4.57
CA LEU A 99 12.06 -8.22 3.21
C LEU A 99 10.52 -8.02 3.12
N LEU A 100 9.76 -8.36 4.16
CA LEU A 100 8.32 -8.60 4.11
C LEU A 100 7.51 -7.92 5.24
N SER A 101 8.10 -7.15 6.16
CA SER A 101 7.33 -6.54 7.27
C SER A 101 7.03 -5.06 7.04
N GLN A 102 6.31 -4.72 5.97
CA GLN A 102 5.72 -3.37 5.77
C GLN A 102 4.35 -3.42 5.07
N THR A 103 3.54 -4.41 5.41
CA THR A 103 2.12 -4.40 5.06
C THR A 103 1.34 -4.25 6.37
N SER A 104 0.60 -3.16 6.46
CA SER A 104 -0.30 -2.75 7.55
C SER A 104 0.35 -2.36 8.89
N SER A 105 0.19 -1.07 9.25
CA SER A 105 0.23 -0.49 10.61
C SER A 105 1.52 0.15 11.15
N GLN A 106 2.49 0.59 10.34
CA GLN A 106 3.55 1.49 10.80
C GLN A 106 3.41 2.89 10.21
N LYS A 107 3.56 3.92 11.05
CA LYS A 107 3.63 5.32 10.63
C LYS A 107 4.82 5.53 9.67
N PRO A 108 4.70 6.34 8.60
CA PRO A 108 5.64 6.34 7.48
C PRO A 108 6.94 7.12 7.71
N ASP A 109 7.06 7.89 8.79
CA ASP A 109 8.16 8.86 8.99
C ASP A 109 9.56 8.23 9.13
N ASP A 110 9.67 6.90 9.23
CA ASP A 110 10.94 6.16 9.40
C ASP A 110 11.30 5.24 8.20
N LEU A 111 10.67 5.39 7.02
CA LEU A 111 11.01 4.56 5.85
C LEU A 111 12.19 5.14 5.04
N ASP A 112 13.35 4.47 5.09
CA ASP A 112 14.49 4.81 4.24
C ASP A 112 14.21 4.56 2.74
N ARG A 113 14.81 5.40 1.87
CA ARG A 113 14.71 5.42 0.40
C ARG A 113 15.01 4.08 -0.26
N ASN A 114 15.87 3.25 0.36
CA ASN A 114 16.12 1.87 -0.09
C ASN A 114 14.94 0.92 0.11
N THR A 115 14.12 1.15 1.12
CA THR A 115 12.93 0.35 1.40
C THR A 115 11.84 0.64 0.37
N LEU A 116 11.77 1.89 -0.08
CA LEU A 116 10.87 2.28 -1.13
C LEU A 116 11.27 1.74 -2.50
N ARG A 117 12.54 1.83 -2.87
CA ARG A 117 13.06 1.14 -4.08
C ARG A 117 12.78 -0.37 -4.04
N LYS A 118 12.86 -1.00 -2.87
CA LYS A 118 12.49 -2.42 -2.68
C LYS A 118 10.99 -2.67 -2.88
N LYS A 119 10.11 -1.77 -2.44
CA LYS A 119 8.66 -1.88 -2.62
C LYS A 119 8.25 -1.72 -4.10
N VAL A 120 8.85 -0.77 -4.82
CA VAL A 120 8.61 -0.55 -6.27
C VAL A 120 9.10 -1.73 -7.12
N CYS A 121 10.24 -2.32 -6.76
CA CYS A 121 10.70 -3.56 -7.37
C CYS A 121 9.71 -4.70 -7.11
N TYR A 122 9.17 -4.77 -5.88
CA TYR A 122 8.25 -5.80 -5.44
C TYR A 122 6.97 -5.86 -6.29
N ASP A 123 6.28 -4.75 -6.56
CA ASP A 123 5.03 -4.78 -7.35
C ASP A 123 5.24 -5.08 -8.84
N LEU A 124 6.37 -4.62 -9.40
CA LEU A 124 6.81 -5.01 -10.74
C LEU A 124 7.10 -6.52 -10.79
N ASP A 125 7.68 -7.06 -9.72
CA ASP A 125 7.90 -8.50 -9.56
C ASP A 125 6.55 -9.23 -9.43
N ARG A 126 5.55 -8.70 -8.71
CA ARG A 126 4.26 -9.39 -8.49
C ARG A 126 3.52 -9.73 -9.79
N ASN A 127 3.32 -8.75 -10.66
CA ASN A 127 2.60 -8.95 -11.94
C ASN A 127 3.39 -9.84 -12.90
N THR A 128 4.72 -9.68 -12.91
CA THR A 128 5.60 -10.51 -13.75
C THR A 128 5.60 -11.96 -13.27
N LEU A 129 5.63 -12.19 -11.96
CA LEU A 129 5.48 -13.50 -11.35
C LEU A 129 4.13 -14.13 -11.69
N ARG A 130 3.02 -13.38 -11.62
CA ARG A 130 1.70 -13.86 -12.02
C ARG A 130 1.68 -14.32 -13.49
N LYS A 131 2.28 -13.52 -14.39
CA LYS A 131 2.42 -13.87 -15.81
C LYS A 131 3.25 -15.15 -16.01
N LYS A 132 4.31 -15.37 -15.23
CA LYS A 132 5.08 -16.63 -15.29
C LYS A 132 4.22 -17.82 -14.90
N VAL A 133 3.45 -17.72 -13.82
CA VAL A 133 2.51 -18.78 -13.40
C VAL A 133 1.50 -19.06 -14.50
N TYR A 134 0.86 -18.03 -15.06
CA TYR A 134 -0.08 -18.18 -16.18
C TYR A 134 0.57 -18.80 -17.42
N SER A 135 1.82 -18.46 -17.72
CA SER A 135 2.53 -19.06 -18.86
C SER A 135 2.75 -20.56 -18.69
N ILE A 136 2.92 -21.04 -17.46
CA ILE A 136 3.05 -22.47 -17.15
C ILE A 136 1.71 -23.18 -17.36
N TRP A 137 0.61 -22.57 -16.92
CA TRP A 137 -0.74 -23.07 -17.19
C TRP A 137 -1.05 -23.12 -18.69
N LEU A 138 -0.74 -22.07 -19.45
CA LEU A 138 -0.87 -22.08 -20.92
C LEU A 138 -0.01 -23.18 -21.57
N ARG A 139 1.11 -23.55 -20.92
CA ARG A 139 1.93 -24.75 -21.13
C ARG A 139 1.16 -26.08 -21.14
N ARG A 140 0.00 -26.11 -20.49
CA ARG A 140 -0.64 -27.33 -19.93
C ARG A 140 0.28 -28.09 -18.98
N GLU A 141 1.04 -27.34 -18.19
CA GLU A 141 2.00 -27.90 -17.25
C GLU A 141 1.66 -27.48 -15.82
N LEU A 142 2.00 -28.31 -14.83
CA LEU A 142 1.66 -28.03 -13.43
C LEU A 142 2.62 -26.99 -12.81
N PRO A 143 2.12 -25.83 -12.34
CA PRO A 143 2.96 -24.80 -11.72
C PRO A 143 3.27 -25.16 -10.27
N THR A 144 4.27 -26.01 -10.09
CA THR A 144 4.85 -26.26 -8.76
C THR A 144 5.80 -25.13 -8.37
N ILE A 145 5.97 -24.90 -7.06
CA ILE A 145 6.87 -23.83 -6.57
C ILE A 145 8.30 -23.93 -7.13
N ASN A 146 8.84 -25.15 -7.25
CA ASN A 146 10.18 -25.37 -7.77
C ASN A 146 10.29 -25.01 -9.24
N ARG A 147 9.24 -25.30 -10.00
CA ARG A 147 9.18 -25.01 -11.42
C ARG A 147 9.11 -23.50 -11.66
N ILE A 148 8.19 -22.82 -10.98
CA ILE A 148 8.06 -21.37 -11.09
C ILE A 148 9.38 -20.70 -10.70
N LEU A 149 9.99 -21.12 -9.58
CA LEU A 149 11.28 -20.61 -9.14
C LEU A 149 12.38 -20.81 -10.19
N ALA A 150 12.43 -21.96 -10.85
CA ALA A 150 13.40 -22.23 -11.90
C ALA A 150 13.18 -21.35 -13.14
N GLU A 151 11.93 -21.08 -13.52
CA GLU A 151 11.61 -20.19 -14.66
C GLU A 151 11.87 -18.72 -14.33
N VAL A 152 11.64 -18.31 -13.08
CA VAL A 152 11.93 -16.96 -12.59
C VAL A 152 13.44 -16.72 -12.55
N ASN A 153 14.22 -17.65 -11.98
CA ASN A 153 15.68 -17.50 -11.89
C ASN A 153 16.41 -17.68 -13.23
N LYS A 154 15.72 -18.19 -14.27
CA LYS A 154 16.25 -18.23 -15.64
C LYS A 154 16.00 -16.92 -16.39
N ASP A 155 15.10 -16.07 -15.90
CA ASP A 155 14.77 -14.81 -16.56
C ASP A 155 15.85 -13.76 -16.23
N PRO A 156 16.60 -13.24 -17.22
CA PRO A 156 17.66 -12.26 -16.97
C PRO A 156 17.12 -10.92 -16.45
N VAL A 157 15.83 -10.65 -16.59
CA VAL A 157 15.17 -9.42 -16.14
C VAL A 157 14.79 -9.49 -14.66
N LEU A 158 14.63 -10.69 -14.10
CA LEU A 158 14.21 -10.89 -12.71
C LEU A 158 15.39 -11.22 -11.80
N PRO A 159 15.35 -10.77 -10.53
CA PRO A 159 16.38 -11.15 -9.58
C PRO A 159 16.27 -12.64 -9.23
N ASN A 160 17.40 -13.26 -8.92
CA ASN A 160 17.42 -14.64 -8.45
C ASN A 160 16.89 -14.74 -7.01
N PHE A 161 15.95 -15.65 -6.80
CA PHE A 161 15.36 -15.91 -5.49
C PHE A 161 15.85 -17.23 -4.88
N LYS A 162 16.00 -17.24 -3.56
CA LYS A 162 16.09 -18.48 -2.77
C LYS A 162 14.69 -19.04 -2.56
N ARG A 163 14.54 -20.37 -2.52
CA ARG A 163 13.24 -21.05 -2.38
C ARG A 163 12.40 -20.56 -1.19
N THR A 164 13.01 -20.36 -0.03
CA THR A 164 12.29 -19.90 1.18
C THR A 164 11.81 -18.45 1.06
N ALA A 165 12.58 -17.58 0.40
CA ALA A 165 12.16 -16.21 0.13
C ALA A 165 11.02 -16.19 -0.90
N PHE A 166 11.14 -17.01 -1.95
CA PHE A 166 10.13 -17.13 -2.99
C PHE A 166 8.78 -17.64 -2.45
N ASP A 167 8.79 -18.63 -1.55
CA ASP A 167 7.56 -19.14 -0.92
C ASP A 167 6.80 -18.04 -0.16
N ASN A 168 7.51 -17.16 0.54
CA ASN A 168 6.88 -16.03 1.23
C ASN A 168 6.33 -14.98 0.26
N ILE A 169 7.01 -14.74 -0.87
CA ILE A 169 6.54 -13.81 -1.90
C ILE A 169 5.24 -14.35 -2.52
N ILE A 170 5.21 -15.64 -2.88
CA ILE A 170 4.05 -16.28 -3.50
C ILE A 170 2.82 -16.28 -2.58
N LYS A 171 3.01 -16.53 -1.28
CA LYS A 171 1.90 -16.44 -0.30
C LYS A 171 1.26 -15.07 -0.24
N ASN A 172 2.03 -14.02 -0.51
CA ASN A 172 1.52 -12.65 -0.52
C ASN A 172 0.86 -12.27 -1.85
N LEU A 173 0.90 -13.11 -2.89
CA LEU A 173 0.35 -12.87 -4.23
C LEU A 173 -1.11 -13.33 -4.42
N ASP A 174 -1.78 -13.73 -3.34
CA ASP A 174 -3.11 -14.33 -3.32
C ASP A 174 -3.21 -15.65 -4.10
N PHE A 175 -2.07 -16.32 -4.28
CA PHE A 175 -2.04 -17.69 -4.75
C PHE A 175 -2.23 -18.67 -3.59
N VAL A 176 -2.96 -19.74 -3.87
CA VAL A 176 -3.25 -20.84 -2.94
C VAL A 176 -2.54 -22.10 -3.43
N PHE A 177 -2.01 -22.87 -2.49
CA PHE A 177 -1.45 -24.18 -2.77
C PHE A 177 -2.56 -25.22 -2.75
N THR A 178 -2.91 -25.72 -3.93
CA THR A 178 -3.91 -26.78 -4.10
C THR A 178 -3.20 -28.12 -4.20
N LYS A 179 -3.65 -29.12 -3.43
CA LYS A 179 -3.15 -30.48 -3.54
C LYS A 179 -3.83 -31.16 -4.71
N TRP A 180 -3.05 -31.65 -5.66
CA TRP A 180 -3.54 -32.45 -6.78
C TRP A 180 -2.71 -33.73 -6.87
N LYS A 181 -3.36 -34.87 -6.60
CA LYS A 181 -2.71 -36.18 -6.49
C LYS A 181 -1.52 -36.13 -5.52
N LYS A 182 -0.28 -36.33 -6.02
CA LYS A 182 0.96 -36.27 -5.23
C LYS A 182 1.67 -34.91 -5.28
N HIS A 183 1.11 -33.94 -6.02
CA HIS A 183 1.71 -32.64 -6.25
C HIS A 183 0.98 -31.54 -5.49
N SER A 184 1.71 -30.47 -5.18
CA SER A 184 1.13 -29.20 -4.74
C SER A 184 1.34 -28.18 -5.84
N VAL A 185 0.23 -27.69 -6.37
CA VAL A 185 0.17 -26.78 -7.52
C VAL A 185 -0.32 -25.43 -7.08
N LEU A 186 0.16 -24.38 -7.75
CA LEU A 186 -0.20 -23.02 -7.45
C LEU A 186 -1.43 -22.60 -8.26
N THR A 187 -2.56 -22.40 -7.58
CA THR A 187 -3.81 -21.89 -8.17
C THR A 187 -4.17 -20.56 -7.55
N GLU A 188 -5.09 -19.82 -8.14
CA GLU A 188 -5.67 -18.64 -7.50
C GLU A 188 -6.83 -19.04 -6.57
N ASN A 189 -7.24 -18.10 -5.71
CA ASN A 189 -8.42 -18.28 -4.88
C ASN A 189 -9.68 -18.44 -5.76
N GLU A 190 -10.53 -19.42 -5.43
CA GLU A 190 -11.79 -19.71 -6.13
C GLU A 190 -12.70 -18.47 -6.23
N ASP A 191 -12.86 -17.70 -5.15
CA ASP A 191 -13.67 -16.47 -5.16
C ASP A 191 -13.16 -15.45 -6.20
N LEU A 192 -11.83 -15.37 -6.37
CA LEU A 192 -11.20 -14.48 -7.34
C LEU A 192 -11.42 -14.97 -8.77
N ILE A 193 -11.32 -16.29 -9.00
CA ILE A 193 -11.58 -16.90 -10.32
C ILE A 193 -13.04 -16.65 -10.71
N VAL A 194 -13.99 -16.89 -9.81
CA VAL A 194 -15.42 -16.65 -10.05
C VAL A 194 -15.69 -15.18 -10.36
N TRP A 195 -15.17 -14.24 -9.56
CA TRP A 195 -15.31 -12.81 -9.84
C TRP A 195 -14.73 -12.47 -11.20
N ARG A 196 -13.52 -12.92 -11.49
CA ARG A 196 -12.87 -12.67 -12.77
C ARG A 196 -13.69 -13.20 -13.94
N ARG A 197 -14.22 -14.43 -13.87
CA ARG A 197 -15.05 -15.00 -14.94
C ARG A 197 -16.35 -14.24 -15.12
N ASN A 198 -17.00 -13.80 -14.03
CA ASN A 198 -18.18 -12.94 -14.10
C ASN A 198 -17.85 -11.59 -14.78
N TYR A 199 -16.75 -10.94 -14.38
CA TYR A 199 -16.29 -9.71 -15.03
C TYR A 199 -16.04 -9.91 -16.53
N LEU A 200 -15.36 -11.00 -16.91
CA LEU A 200 -15.06 -11.31 -18.31
C LEU A 200 -16.33 -11.60 -19.13
N ASN A 201 -17.33 -12.25 -18.55
CA ASN A 201 -18.63 -12.43 -19.18
C ASN A 201 -19.35 -11.10 -19.38
N ASP A 202 -19.44 -10.28 -18.33
CA ASP A 202 -20.15 -9.00 -18.37
C ASP A 202 -19.51 -8.03 -19.36
N ILE A 203 -18.18 -7.88 -19.34
CA ILE A 203 -17.48 -6.98 -20.26
C ILE A 203 -17.64 -7.41 -21.73
N ARG A 204 -17.65 -8.72 -22.01
CA ARG A 204 -17.90 -9.25 -23.37
C ARG A 204 -19.33 -8.97 -23.81
N LYS A 205 -20.30 -9.28 -22.96
CA LYS A 205 -21.72 -8.98 -23.18
C LYS A 205 -21.95 -7.50 -23.49
N TYR A 206 -21.37 -6.59 -22.71
CA TYR A 206 -21.58 -5.16 -22.95
C TYR A 206 -20.95 -4.67 -24.25
N ARG A 207 -19.84 -5.28 -24.71
CA ARG A 207 -19.26 -5.00 -26.03
C ARG A 207 -20.14 -5.55 -27.16
N GLU A 208 -20.74 -6.73 -26.98
CA GLU A 208 -21.69 -7.32 -27.94
C GLU A 208 -22.98 -6.49 -28.05
N GLU A 209 -23.43 -5.89 -26.95
CA GLU A 209 -24.56 -4.95 -26.90
C GLU A 209 -24.24 -3.57 -27.51
N ASP A 210 -23.03 -3.36 -28.05
CA ASP A 210 -22.52 -2.08 -28.57
C ASP A 210 -22.65 -0.92 -27.57
N ARG A 211 -22.55 -1.21 -26.27
CA ARG A 211 -22.61 -0.20 -25.22
C ARG A 211 -21.27 0.49 -25.11
N THR A 212 -21.28 1.82 -25.03
CA THR A 212 -20.05 2.59 -24.80
C THR A 212 -19.48 2.27 -23.42
N ILE A 213 -18.21 1.85 -23.40
CA ILE A 213 -17.49 1.52 -22.16
C ILE A 213 -16.49 2.63 -21.85
N TYR A 214 -16.68 3.26 -20.71
CA TYR A 214 -15.77 4.23 -20.13
C TYR A 214 -14.92 3.58 -19.06
N TYR A 215 -13.63 3.88 -19.09
CA TYR A 215 -12.62 3.39 -18.17
C TYR A 215 -12.10 4.57 -17.36
N LEU A 216 -12.28 4.54 -16.04
CA LEU A 216 -11.76 5.56 -15.14
C LEU A 216 -10.67 4.99 -14.24
N ASP A 217 -9.78 5.87 -13.82
CA ASP A 217 -8.68 5.56 -12.92
C ASP A 217 -7.95 6.83 -12.47
N GLU A 218 -7.19 6.68 -11.39
CA GLU A 218 -6.33 7.70 -10.84
C GLU A 218 -4.85 7.43 -11.13
N THR A 219 -4.09 8.52 -11.26
CA THR A 219 -2.63 8.45 -11.25
C THR A 219 -2.03 9.68 -10.57
N SER A 220 -0.86 9.51 -9.97
CA SER A 220 -0.02 10.63 -9.51
C SER A 220 1.16 10.90 -10.45
N LEU A 221 1.68 12.12 -10.39
CA LEU A 221 2.90 12.58 -11.03
C LEU A 221 3.74 13.34 -10.00
N ASN A 222 4.98 12.92 -9.77
CA ASN A 222 5.91 13.66 -8.92
C ASN A 222 6.80 14.55 -9.79
N ALA A 223 6.96 15.83 -9.42
CA ALA A 223 7.86 16.75 -10.10
C ALA A 223 9.34 16.28 -10.10
N GLY A 224 9.76 15.55 -9.07
CA GLY A 224 11.12 15.00 -8.91
C GLY A 224 11.37 13.65 -9.58
N ASP A 225 10.33 12.90 -9.97
CA ASP A 225 10.46 11.58 -10.63
C ASP A 225 11.07 11.64 -12.05
N PHE A 226 11.22 12.86 -12.57
CA PHE A 226 11.76 13.14 -13.88
C PHE A 226 13.26 13.48 -13.84
N MET A 227 13.88 13.54 -12.65
CA MET A 227 15.32 13.72 -12.47
C MET A 227 16.01 12.35 -12.54
N ASP A 228 16.41 11.89 -13.72
CA ASP A 228 17.39 10.81 -13.82
C ASP A 228 18.80 11.42 -13.93
N GLN A 229 19.55 11.39 -12.83
CA GLN A 229 21.00 11.21 -12.87
C GLN A 229 21.29 9.76 -13.29
N ASP A 230 21.05 9.43 -14.56
CA ASP A 230 21.54 8.20 -15.21
C ASP A 230 21.64 8.41 -16.74
N ASP A 231 21.69 9.68 -17.18
CA ASP A 231 21.77 10.07 -18.60
C ASP A 231 23.20 9.97 -19.19
N GLN A 232 24.11 9.26 -18.51
CA GLN A 232 25.49 9.05 -19.00
C GLN A 232 25.81 7.63 -19.49
N VAL A 233 24.87 6.67 -19.45
CA VAL A 233 25.18 5.27 -19.85
C VAL A 233 24.44 4.78 -21.11
N LEU A 234 23.54 5.56 -21.71
CA LEU A 234 22.87 5.15 -22.96
C LEU A 234 23.10 6.12 -24.13
N LYS A 235 24.38 6.42 -24.39
CA LYS A 235 24.84 6.56 -25.77
C LYS A 235 25.55 5.27 -26.16
N ASP A 236 24.78 4.22 -26.44
CA ASP A 236 25.19 3.34 -27.53
C ASP A 236 24.04 2.53 -28.13
N LYS A 237 24.16 2.38 -29.44
CA LYS A 237 23.16 1.86 -30.37
C LYS A 237 22.87 0.38 -30.10
N SER A 238 21.66 0.03 -29.69
CA SER A 238 20.94 -1.12 -30.26
C SER A 238 19.46 -1.05 -29.93
N VAL A 239 18.63 -1.27 -30.97
CA VAL A 239 17.19 -1.46 -30.85
C VAL A 239 16.98 -2.82 -30.19
N VAL A 240 16.79 -2.86 -28.88
CA VAL A 240 16.37 -4.06 -28.16
C VAL A 240 15.19 -3.74 -27.25
N HIS A 241 14.04 -4.29 -27.65
CA HIS A 241 12.75 -4.48 -26.97
C HIS A 241 11.88 -3.27 -26.58
N LYS A 242 10.83 -3.05 -27.41
CA LYS A 242 9.59 -2.31 -27.12
C LYS A 242 8.91 -2.69 -25.80
N HIS A 243 9.24 -3.87 -25.25
CA HIS A 243 8.67 -4.43 -24.04
C HIS A 243 9.20 -3.79 -22.74
N GLU A 244 10.43 -3.24 -22.74
CA GLU A 244 11.02 -2.59 -21.55
C GLU A 244 10.45 -1.20 -21.28
N ALA A 245 10.16 -0.43 -22.33
CA ALA A 245 9.50 0.87 -22.22
C ALA A 245 8.06 0.73 -21.69
N PHE A 246 7.40 -0.39 -22.01
CA PHE A 246 6.03 -0.72 -21.60
C PHE A 246 5.93 -0.98 -20.09
N ASN A 247 6.84 -1.76 -19.51
CA ASN A 247 6.80 -2.11 -18.09
C ASN A 247 7.22 -0.95 -17.16
N LYS A 248 8.09 -0.03 -17.61
CA LYS A 248 8.43 1.17 -16.83
C LYS A 248 7.25 2.14 -16.65
N GLY A 249 6.23 2.08 -17.52
CA GLY A 249 5.07 2.96 -17.52
C GLY A 249 3.83 2.44 -16.77
N ILE A 250 3.75 1.15 -16.44
CA ILE A 250 2.62 0.51 -15.73
C ILE A 250 2.90 0.50 -14.23
N LYS A 251 3.13 1.68 -13.65
CA LYS A 251 3.24 1.81 -12.21
C LYS A 251 1.81 1.96 -11.65
N THR A 252 1.49 1.22 -10.60
CA THR A 252 0.26 1.49 -9.83
C THR A 252 0.56 2.71 -8.97
N ASP A 253 0.17 3.89 -9.46
CA ASP A 253 0.76 5.17 -9.04
C ASP A 253 0.07 5.86 -7.86
N LEU A 254 -0.56 5.10 -6.97
CA LEU A 254 -1.00 5.65 -5.68
C LEU A 254 -0.10 5.25 -4.51
N GLU A 255 0.76 4.22 -4.69
CA GLU A 255 1.67 3.77 -3.62
C GLU A 255 3.10 4.35 -3.71
N ASN A 256 3.39 5.16 -4.73
CA ASN A 256 4.71 5.74 -5.03
C ASN A 256 4.94 7.15 -4.44
N LEU A 257 4.15 7.60 -3.47
CA LEU A 257 4.10 8.98 -2.99
C LEU A 257 5.23 9.38 -2.02
N THR A 258 6.43 8.90 -2.28
CA THR A 258 7.53 8.93 -1.31
C THR A 258 8.76 9.54 -1.94
N GLY A 259 8.59 10.83 -2.27
CA GLY A 259 9.66 11.78 -2.46
C GLY A 259 9.19 13.14 -1.99
N ASN A 260 10.01 13.89 -1.24
CA ASN A 260 9.72 15.28 -0.93
C ASN A 260 9.57 16.06 -2.25
N GLY A 261 8.35 16.49 -2.57
CA GLY A 261 8.02 17.21 -3.79
C GLY A 261 6.52 17.41 -3.95
N ASN A 262 6.14 18.43 -4.72
CA ASN A 262 4.75 18.70 -5.06
C ASN A 262 4.26 17.59 -6.01
N HIS A 263 3.30 16.78 -5.55
CA HIS A 263 2.67 15.73 -6.35
C HIS A 263 1.42 16.28 -7.03
N LEU A 264 1.26 15.99 -8.31
CA LEU A 264 0.00 16.20 -9.02
C LEU A 264 -0.78 14.89 -9.04
N ILE A 265 -2.06 14.94 -8.66
CA ILE A 265 -2.97 13.82 -8.82
C ILE A 265 -3.97 14.13 -9.91
N LEU A 266 -4.21 13.11 -10.72
CA LEU A 266 -5.03 13.15 -11.90
C LEU A 266 -6.11 12.08 -11.80
N PHE A 267 -7.36 12.49 -11.98
CA PHE A 267 -8.48 11.61 -12.27
C PHE A 267 -8.90 11.85 -13.70
N HIS A 268 -9.19 10.78 -14.42
CA HIS A 268 -9.79 10.91 -15.73
C HIS A 268 -10.57 9.67 -16.11
N ILE A 269 -11.26 9.77 -17.24
CA ILE A 269 -12.16 8.78 -17.78
C ILE A 269 -12.07 8.87 -19.30
N GLY A 270 -12.02 7.72 -19.97
CA GLY A 270 -11.93 7.65 -21.43
C GLY A 270 -12.57 6.38 -21.99
N SER A 271 -12.84 6.40 -23.29
CA SER A 271 -13.45 5.29 -24.01
C SER A 271 -12.73 5.04 -25.34
N ASN A 272 -13.28 4.17 -26.18
CA ASN A 272 -12.81 3.98 -27.56
C ASN A 272 -12.86 5.26 -28.43
N LYS A 273 -13.52 6.33 -27.96
CA LYS A 273 -13.59 7.65 -28.62
C LYS A 273 -12.49 8.60 -28.17
N GLY A 274 -11.69 8.24 -27.17
CA GLY A 274 -10.70 9.13 -26.56
C GLY A 274 -10.97 9.41 -25.09
N PHE A 275 -10.16 10.29 -24.50
CA PHE A 275 -10.47 10.87 -23.21
C PHE A 275 -11.75 11.72 -23.27
N LEU A 276 -12.58 11.64 -22.23
CA LEU A 276 -13.83 12.39 -22.16
C LEU A 276 -13.54 13.88 -21.97
N LYS A 277 -13.99 14.73 -22.90
CA LYS A 277 -13.78 16.18 -22.79
C LYS A 277 -14.38 16.73 -21.49
N GLY A 278 -13.55 17.42 -20.70
CA GLY A 278 -13.93 17.96 -19.39
C GLY A 278 -13.96 16.92 -18.26
N GLY A 279 -13.50 15.68 -18.51
CA GLY A 279 -13.40 14.64 -17.48
C GLY A 279 -12.09 14.65 -16.69
N LEU A 280 -11.11 15.48 -17.07
CA LEU A 280 -9.83 15.58 -16.35
C LEU A 280 -10.01 16.41 -15.08
N LEU A 281 -9.71 15.82 -13.93
CA LEU A 281 -9.50 16.54 -12.68
C LEU A 281 -8.02 16.44 -12.30
N CYS A 282 -7.37 17.58 -12.12
CA CYS A 282 -5.94 17.67 -11.82
C CYS A 282 -5.70 18.65 -10.67
N PHE A 283 -5.17 18.17 -9.55
CA PHE A 283 -4.86 18.99 -8.38
C PHE A 283 -3.53 18.62 -7.74
N GLU A 284 -3.01 19.55 -6.96
CA GLU A 284 -1.76 19.37 -6.22
C GLU A 284 -2.08 18.78 -4.85
N SER A 285 -1.32 17.74 -4.45
CA SER A 285 -1.35 17.28 -3.08
C SER A 285 -0.72 18.34 -2.16
N LYS A 286 -1.35 18.61 -1.02
CA LYS A 286 -0.89 19.63 -0.06
C LYS A 286 0.12 19.07 0.94
N MET A 287 0.41 17.76 0.92
CA MET A 287 1.26 17.12 1.91
C MET A 287 2.76 17.18 1.61
N SER A 288 3.52 17.47 2.67
CA SER A 288 4.97 17.24 2.79
C SER A 288 5.32 15.87 3.41
N SER A 289 4.32 15.01 3.63
CA SER A 289 4.42 13.67 4.24
C SER A 289 3.64 12.65 3.40
N GLY A 290 4.27 11.52 3.07
CA GLY A 290 3.84 10.59 2.01
C GLY A 290 2.65 9.67 2.30
N ASP A 291 1.56 10.15 2.92
CA ASP A 291 0.30 9.41 3.05
C ASP A 291 -0.87 10.25 2.49
N TYR A 292 -1.35 9.89 1.31
CA TYR A 292 -2.29 10.67 0.51
C TYR A 292 -3.74 10.17 0.61
N HIS A 293 -3.96 9.06 1.31
CA HIS A 293 -5.30 8.56 1.57
C HIS A 293 -6.17 9.53 2.39
N ASP A 294 -5.57 10.56 3.00
CA ASP A 294 -6.27 11.62 3.73
C ASP A 294 -6.74 12.79 2.82
N GLU A 295 -6.20 12.95 1.60
CA GLU A 295 -6.57 14.06 0.68
C GLU A 295 -7.59 13.67 -0.40
N ILE A 296 -7.53 12.43 -0.96
CA ILE A 296 -8.67 11.87 -1.71
C ILE A 296 -9.68 11.31 -0.71
N ASN A 297 -10.50 12.19 -0.15
CA ASN A 297 -11.72 11.74 0.50
C ASN A 297 -12.73 11.26 -0.56
N GLY A 298 -13.55 10.26 -0.24
CA GLY A 298 -14.60 9.73 -1.12
C GLY A 298 -15.59 10.80 -1.59
N ASP A 299 -15.71 11.90 -0.85
CA ASP A 299 -16.52 13.05 -1.23
C ASP A 299 -15.98 13.78 -2.48
N HIS A 300 -14.66 13.98 -2.60
CA HIS A 300 -14.07 14.61 -3.79
C HIS A 300 -14.27 13.76 -5.04
N PHE A 301 -14.08 12.44 -4.90
CA PHE A 301 -14.35 11.52 -6.00
C PHE A 301 -15.83 11.53 -6.38
N LYS A 302 -16.72 11.53 -5.39
CA LYS A 302 -18.17 11.59 -5.61
C LYS A 302 -18.58 12.86 -6.36
N GLU A 303 -18.11 14.03 -5.93
CA GLU A 303 -18.40 15.31 -6.59
C GLU A 303 -17.90 15.32 -8.04
N TRP A 304 -16.67 14.85 -8.27
CA TRP A 304 -16.14 14.67 -9.62
C TRP A 304 -17.00 13.71 -10.44
N PHE A 305 -17.38 12.57 -9.86
CA PHE A 305 -18.18 11.55 -10.52
C PHE A 305 -19.56 12.10 -10.92
N GLU A 306 -20.24 12.81 -10.02
CA GLU A 306 -21.51 13.50 -10.30
C GLU A 306 -21.36 14.53 -11.45
N SER A 307 -20.22 15.22 -11.52
CA SER A 307 -19.96 16.19 -12.60
C SER A 307 -19.73 15.57 -13.98
N ILE A 308 -19.28 14.30 -14.03
CA ILE A 308 -19.02 13.59 -15.30
C ILE A 308 -20.21 12.77 -15.80
N LEU A 309 -21.09 12.28 -14.92
CA LEU A 309 -22.23 11.43 -15.30
C LEU A 309 -23.08 12.05 -16.44
N PRO A 310 -23.46 13.35 -16.40
CA PRO A 310 -24.24 13.97 -17.47
C PRO A 310 -23.53 14.06 -18.82
N ARG A 311 -22.21 13.82 -18.85
CA ARG A 311 -21.36 13.90 -20.06
C ARG A 311 -21.18 12.53 -20.73
N LEU A 312 -21.56 11.46 -20.05
CA LEU A 312 -21.45 10.10 -20.56
C LEU A 312 -22.55 9.82 -21.58
N GLU A 313 -22.26 8.94 -22.52
CA GLU A 313 -23.29 8.45 -23.44
C GLU A 313 -24.37 7.66 -22.69
N PRO A 314 -25.64 7.74 -23.11
CA PRO A 314 -26.74 7.03 -22.46
C PRO A 314 -26.47 5.52 -22.39
N ASN A 315 -26.92 4.88 -21.32
CA ASN A 315 -26.79 3.42 -21.13
C ASN A 315 -25.34 2.89 -21.18
N SER A 316 -24.35 3.74 -20.90
CA SER A 316 -22.93 3.34 -20.91
C SER A 316 -22.49 2.56 -19.67
N ILE A 317 -21.33 1.90 -19.80
CA ILE A 317 -20.63 1.18 -18.74
C ILE A 317 -19.51 2.05 -18.19
N VAL A 318 -19.34 2.05 -16.87
CA VAL A 318 -18.21 2.65 -16.18
C VAL A 318 -17.38 1.57 -15.50
N VAL A 319 -16.16 1.36 -15.99
CA VAL A 319 -15.19 0.41 -15.43
C VAL A 319 -14.27 1.14 -14.45
N MET A 320 -14.18 0.62 -13.22
CA MET A 320 -13.33 1.16 -12.15
C MET A 320 -12.81 0.07 -11.21
N ASP A 321 -11.83 0.39 -10.37
CA ASP A 321 -11.31 -0.53 -9.37
C ASP A 321 -12.15 -0.53 -8.06
N ASN A 322 -11.62 -1.17 -7.01
CA ASN A 322 -12.27 -1.31 -5.71
C ASN A 322 -11.57 -0.50 -4.61
N ALA A 323 -10.93 0.62 -4.95
CA ALA A 323 -10.29 1.45 -3.93
C ALA A 323 -11.31 1.87 -2.86
N PRO A 324 -10.92 2.00 -1.59
CA PRO A 324 -11.86 2.29 -0.50
C PRO A 324 -12.75 3.52 -0.74
N TYR A 325 -12.21 4.57 -1.36
CA TYR A 325 -12.95 5.80 -1.67
C TYR A 325 -13.97 5.64 -2.81
N HIS A 326 -13.82 4.64 -3.70
CA HIS A 326 -14.83 4.23 -4.68
C HIS A 326 -15.91 3.33 -4.08
N SER A 327 -15.60 2.68 -2.96
CA SER A 327 -16.39 1.60 -2.34
C SER A 327 -17.05 2.03 -1.03
N THR A 328 -17.35 3.33 -0.88
CA THR A 328 -18.17 3.84 0.22
C THR A 328 -19.55 3.19 0.17
N LYS A 329 -19.89 2.42 1.21
CA LYS A 329 -21.19 1.74 1.30
C LYS A 329 -22.29 2.78 1.45
N SER A 330 -23.37 2.58 0.70
CA SER A 330 -24.56 3.42 0.82
C SER A 330 -25.31 3.19 2.13
N GLU A 331 -25.03 2.08 2.82
CA GLU A 331 -25.65 1.72 4.08
C GLU A 331 -24.66 1.07 5.03
N GLN A 332 -24.76 1.42 6.32
CA GLN A 332 -23.98 0.76 7.37
C GLN A 332 -24.64 -0.56 7.76
N ILE A 333 -24.11 -1.65 7.18
CA ILE A 333 -24.55 -3.01 7.51
C ILE A 333 -23.92 -3.42 8.85
N PRO A 334 -24.72 -3.85 9.85
CA PRO A 334 -24.21 -4.24 11.15
C PRO A 334 -23.17 -5.37 11.08
N THR A 335 -22.22 -5.35 12.01
CA THR A 335 -21.14 -6.33 12.09
C THR A 335 -21.06 -6.98 13.48
N LEU A 336 -20.09 -7.88 13.69
CA LEU A 336 -19.83 -8.50 14.99
C LEU A 336 -19.55 -7.48 16.10
N SER A 337 -18.98 -6.32 15.77
CA SER A 337 -18.72 -5.24 16.73
C SER A 337 -19.95 -4.38 17.04
N SER A 338 -20.95 -4.32 16.15
CA SER A 338 -22.19 -3.53 16.35
C SER A 338 -22.95 -3.97 17.59
N LYS A 339 -23.65 -3.06 18.25
CA LYS A 339 -24.48 -3.40 19.41
C LYS A 339 -25.68 -4.25 18.98
N LYS A 340 -26.19 -5.09 19.89
CA LYS A 340 -27.36 -5.94 19.61
C LYS A 340 -28.59 -5.11 19.22
N THR A 341 -28.74 -3.93 19.82
CA THR A 341 -29.81 -2.96 19.52
C THR A 341 -29.70 -2.42 18.10
N GLU A 342 -28.51 -1.98 17.68
CA GLU A 342 -28.25 -1.50 16.31
C GLU A 342 -28.55 -2.59 15.27
N ILE A 343 -28.20 -3.85 15.57
CA ILE A 343 -28.52 -4.99 14.70
C ILE A 343 -30.04 -5.18 14.58
N LEU A 344 -30.78 -5.08 15.69
CA LEU A 344 -32.25 -5.20 15.69
C LEU A 344 -32.91 -4.04 14.96
N GLU A 345 -32.50 -2.79 15.21
CA GLU A 345 -32.98 -1.60 14.52
C GLU A 345 -32.78 -1.72 13.01
N TRP A 346 -31.59 -2.17 12.58
CA TRP A 346 -31.31 -2.40 11.17
C TRP A 346 -32.22 -3.47 10.58
N LEU A 347 -32.38 -4.62 11.23
CA LEU A 347 -33.26 -5.71 10.75
C LEU A 347 -34.73 -5.26 10.68
N ASN A 348 -35.20 -4.54 11.70
CA ASN A 348 -36.55 -3.96 11.73
C ASN A 348 -36.74 -2.94 10.59
N SER A 349 -35.74 -2.11 10.30
CA SER A 349 -35.78 -1.17 9.17
C SER A 349 -35.90 -1.87 7.81
N LYS A 350 -35.52 -3.15 7.73
CA LYS A 350 -35.67 -4.00 6.55
C LYS A 350 -36.95 -4.85 6.57
N GLY A 351 -37.85 -4.59 7.51
CA GLY A 351 -39.12 -5.30 7.64
C GLY A 351 -38.99 -6.69 8.26
N VAL A 352 -37.86 -7.02 8.91
CA VAL A 352 -37.72 -8.29 9.64
C VAL A 352 -38.09 -8.09 11.10
N THR A 353 -39.18 -8.72 11.52
CA THR A 353 -39.63 -8.75 12.92
C THR A 353 -39.29 -10.09 13.57
N PHE A 354 -39.17 -10.09 14.90
CA PHE A 354 -38.84 -11.29 15.67
C PHE A 354 -39.84 -11.47 16.80
N ASP A 355 -40.56 -12.59 16.81
CA ASP A 355 -41.56 -12.90 17.84
C ASP A 355 -40.92 -13.36 19.17
N LYS A 356 -39.63 -13.69 19.14
CA LYS A 356 -38.86 -14.20 20.28
C LYS A 356 -37.49 -13.54 20.36
N PRO A 357 -36.94 -13.36 21.57
CA PRO A 357 -35.60 -12.80 21.73
C PRO A 357 -34.53 -13.75 21.16
N LEU A 358 -33.82 -13.29 20.12
CA LEU A 358 -32.72 -14.04 19.50
C LEU A 358 -31.35 -13.65 20.07
N LEU A 359 -30.38 -14.55 19.96
CA LEU A 359 -28.98 -14.26 20.25
C LEU A 359 -28.38 -13.33 19.18
N LYS A 360 -27.37 -12.55 19.56
CA LYS A 360 -26.66 -11.64 18.63
C LYS A 360 -26.14 -12.38 17.39
N LEU A 361 -25.62 -13.59 17.56
CA LEU A 361 -25.13 -14.41 16.45
C LEU A 361 -26.25 -14.83 15.50
N GLN A 362 -27.44 -15.18 16.00
CA GLN A 362 -28.59 -15.53 15.16
C GLN A 362 -29.08 -14.32 14.35
N LEU A 363 -29.11 -13.13 14.97
CA LEU A 363 -29.42 -11.89 14.28
C LEU A 363 -28.39 -11.60 13.17
N LEU A 364 -27.10 -11.82 13.43
CA LEU A 364 -26.04 -11.63 12.43
C LEU A 364 -26.12 -12.62 11.27
N VAL A 365 -26.67 -13.83 11.46
CA VAL A 365 -26.96 -14.75 10.35
C VAL A 365 -28.03 -14.14 9.44
N LYS A 366 -29.10 -13.56 9.99
CA LYS A 366 -30.12 -12.84 9.22
C LYS A 366 -29.57 -11.61 8.51
N VAL A 367 -28.67 -10.86 9.16
CA VAL A 367 -27.94 -9.78 8.49
C VAL A 367 -27.15 -10.30 7.30
N ARG A 368 -26.45 -11.45 7.42
CA ARG A 368 -25.70 -12.05 6.30
C ARG A 368 -26.60 -12.49 5.14
N GLU A 369 -27.77 -13.07 5.42
CA GLU A 369 -28.74 -13.46 4.40
C GLU A 369 -29.25 -12.23 3.60
N LEU A 370 -29.47 -11.12 4.29
CA LEU A 370 -29.95 -9.87 3.67
C LEU A 370 -28.84 -9.01 3.06
N LYS A 371 -27.60 -9.17 3.53
CA LYS A 371 -26.45 -8.35 3.14
C LYS A 371 -26.31 -8.18 1.63
N PRO A 372 -26.41 -9.22 0.77
CA PRO A 372 -26.29 -9.04 -0.68
C PRO A 372 -27.30 -8.06 -1.27
N ARG A 373 -28.52 -7.99 -0.71
CA ARG A 373 -29.59 -7.10 -1.19
C ARG A 373 -29.35 -5.62 -0.85
N PHE A 374 -28.59 -5.36 0.22
CA PHE A 374 -28.37 -4.00 0.74
C PHE A 374 -26.91 -3.54 0.63
N SER A 375 -26.01 -4.42 0.21
CA SER A 375 -24.59 -4.12 -0.02
C SER A 375 -24.40 -3.42 -1.36
N SER A 376 -24.86 -2.17 -1.45
CA SER A 376 -24.66 -1.30 -2.60
C SER A 376 -23.75 -0.13 -2.25
N TYR A 377 -22.95 0.31 -3.21
CA TYR A 377 -22.05 1.44 -3.06
C TYR A 377 -22.72 2.74 -3.49
N VAL A 378 -22.31 3.86 -2.89
CA VAL A 378 -22.85 5.19 -3.21
C VAL A 378 -22.64 5.51 -4.70
N ILE A 379 -21.42 5.27 -5.20
CA ILE A 379 -21.05 5.52 -6.60
C ILE A 379 -21.87 4.66 -7.57
N ASP A 380 -22.08 3.38 -7.26
CA ASP A 380 -22.87 2.46 -8.08
C ASP A 380 -24.34 2.92 -8.17
N LYS A 381 -24.91 3.43 -7.07
CA LYS A 381 -26.25 4.03 -7.06
C LYS A 381 -26.31 5.31 -7.89
N LEU A 382 -25.31 6.18 -7.79
CA LEU A 382 -25.26 7.42 -8.60
C LEU A 382 -25.24 7.09 -10.09
N ALA A 383 -24.37 6.18 -10.52
CA ALA A 383 -24.33 5.73 -11.90
C ALA A 383 -25.67 5.13 -12.36
N THR A 384 -26.25 4.23 -11.56
CA THR A 384 -27.53 3.58 -11.87
C THR A 384 -28.66 4.59 -12.01
N ASN A 385 -28.76 5.55 -11.09
CA ASN A 385 -29.77 6.60 -11.11
C ASN A 385 -29.63 7.52 -12.33
N SER A 386 -28.41 7.66 -12.87
CA SER A 386 -28.14 8.39 -14.11
C SER A 386 -28.25 7.52 -15.37
N GLY A 387 -28.67 6.25 -15.25
CA GLY A 387 -28.86 5.35 -16.38
C GLY A 387 -27.59 4.66 -16.89
N HIS A 388 -26.56 4.54 -16.04
CA HIS A 388 -25.29 3.88 -16.34
C HIS A 388 -25.08 2.64 -15.47
N THR A 389 -24.23 1.72 -15.94
CA THR A 389 -23.87 0.52 -15.17
C THR A 389 -22.41 0.60 -14.73
N VAL A 390 -22.13 0.33 -13.46
CA VAL A 390 -20.76 0.18 -12.96
C VAL A 390 -20.31 -1.26 -13.11
N LEU A 391 -19.10 -1.46 -13.63
CA LEU A 391 -18.44 -2.76 -13.70
C LEU A 391 -17.09 -2.69 -12.96
N ARG A 392 -17.00 -3.39 -11.84
CA ARG A 392 -15.81 -3.36 -10.96
C ARG A 392 -14.77 -4.40 -11.38
N LEU A 393 -13.52 -3.95 -11.49
CA LEU A 393 -12.39 -4.81 -11.82
C LEU A 393 -12.19 -5.89 -10.74
N PRO A 394 -11.80 -7.11 -11.12
CA PRO A 394 -11.41 -8.11 -10.14
C PRO A 394 -10.12 -7.67 -9.41
N PRO A 395 -9.96 -8.01 -8.12
CA PRO A 395 -8.73 -7.70 -7.37
C PRO A 395 -7.46 -8.16 -8.09
N ASN A 396 -6.37 -7.39 -8.03
CA ASN A 396 -5.09 -7.66 -8.70
C ASN A 396 -5.13 -7.71 -10.25
N HIS A 397 -6.20 -7.24 -10.89
CA HIS A 397 -6.34 -7.25 -12.36
C HIS A 397 -6.46 -5.84 -12.95
N ASN A 398 -5.66 -4.89 -12.44
CA ASN A 398 -5.61 -3.52 -12.97
C ASN A 398 -5.24 -3.46 -14.47
N LYS A 399 -4.60 -4.50 -15.01
CA LYS A 399 -4.31 -4.67 -16.44
C LYS A 399 -5.55 -4.81 -17.32
N PHE A 400 -6.73 -5.07 -16.74
CA PHE A 400 -8.00 -5.00 -17.45
C PHE A 400 -8.52 -3.57 -17.59
N ASN A 401 -7.79 -2.57 -17.09
CA ASN A 401 -8.12 -1.16 -17.25
C ASN A 401 -7.20 -0.49 -18.28
N PRO A 402 -7.66 -0.26 -19.53
CA PRO A 402 -6.84 0.29 -20.62
C PRO A 402 -6.34 1.73 -20.35
N ILE A 403 -7.00 2.48 -19.46
CA ILE A 403 -6.52 3.82 -19.07
C ILE A 403 -5.11 3.77 -18.45
N LYS A 404 -4.70 2.65 -17.85
CA LYS A 404 -3.31 2.46 -17.37
C LYS A 404 -2.29 2.59 -18.50
N LEU A 405 -2.64 2.17 -19.72
CA LEU A 405 -1.79 2.34 -20.90
C LEU A 405 -1.78 3.79 -21.39
N ALA A 406 -2.92 4.49 -21.29
CA ALA A 406 -3.00 5.92 -21.56
C ALA A 406 -2.13 6.73 -20.58
N TRP A 407 -2.15 6.37 -19.29
CA TRP A 407 -1.25 6.91 -18.27
C TRP A 407 0.21 6.65 -18.56
N ALA A 408 0.58 5.42 -18.94
CA ALA A 408 1.96 5.13 -19.34
C ALA A 408 2.44 6.03 -20.49
N MET A 409 1.61 6.21 -21.53
CA MET A 409 1.91 7.08 -22.67
C MET A 409 2.04 8.55 -22.25
N MET A 410 1.08 9.05 -21.46
CA MET A 410 1.07 10.42 -20.93
C MET A 410 2.32 10.70 -20.10
N LYS A 411 2.64 9.82 -19.15
CA LYS A 411 3.81 9.93 -18.28
C LYS A 411 5.12 9.91 -19.03
N GLY A 412 5.23 9.02 -20.04
CA GLY A 412 6.39 8.99 -20.91
C GLY A 412 6.59 10.30 -21.66
N TYR A 413 5.50 10.95 -22.09
CA TYR A 413 5.57 12.27 -22.72
C TYR A 413 5.99 13.35 -21.72
N VAL A 414 5.33 13.45 -20.57
CA VAL A 414 5.69 14.43 -19.53
C VAL A 414 7.16 14.28 -19.14
N LYS A 415 7.64 13.05 -18.94
CA LYS A 415 9.05 12.77 -18.60
C LYS A 415 10.04 13.32 -19.61
N ARG A 416 9.79 13.12 -20.91
CA ARG A 416 10.71 13.55 -21.97
C ARG A 416 10.73 15.06 -22.21
N ASN A 417 9.69 15.78 -21.77
CA ASN A 417 9.50 17.19 -22.09
C ASN A 417 9.49 18.08 -20.83
N ASN A 418 9.77 17.50 -19.65
CA ASN A 418 9.83 18.25 -18.40
C ASN A 418 11.23 18.85 -18.22
N GLU A 419 11.39 20.11 -18.62
CA GLU A 419 12.67 20.83 -18.53
C GLU A 419 12.81 21.62 -17.22
N THR A 420 11.71 22.10 -16.64
CA THR A 420 11.72 23.08 -15.55
C THR A 420 11.40 22.49 -14.19
N PHE A 421 10.80 21.29 -14.14
CA PHE A 421 10.37 20.60 -12.92
C PHE A 421 9.45 21.43 -12.02
N LYS A 422 8.82 22.47 -12.58
CA LYS A 422 7.82 23.30 -11.92
C LYS A 422 6.42 22.74 -12.15
N VAL A 423 5.58 22.81 -11.12
CA VAL A 423 4.23 22.21 -11.15
C VAL A 423 3.35 22.80 -12.26
N ASP A 424 3.39 24.12 -12.47
CA ASP A 424 2.63 24.76 -13.54
C ASP A 424 3.05 24.29 -14.94
N SER A 425 4.36 24.07 -15.13
CA SER A 425 4.89 23.52 -16.38
C SER A 425 4.44 22.08 -16.57
N ILE A 426 4.46 21.26 -15.51
CA ILE A 426 3.97 19.88 -15.54
C ILE A 426 2.47 19.85 -15.85
N ARG A 427 1.66 20.73 -15.25
CA ARG A 427 0.22 20.83 -15.52
C ARG A 427 -0.05 21.14 -17.01
N LYS A 428 0.73 22.02 -17.63
CA LYS A 428 0.65 22.29 -19.08
C LYS A 428 1.05 21.06 -19.91
N LEU A 429 2.13 20.37 -19.52
CA LEU A 429 2.59 19.15 -20.16
C LEU A 429 1.56 18.02 -20.07
N VAL A 430 0.87 17.89 -18.94
CA VAL A 430 -0.23 16.94 -18.74
C VAL A 430 -1.36 17.19 -19.73
N ASN A 431 -1.83 18.44 -19.84
CA ASN A 431 -2.91 18.76 -20.78
C ASN A 431 -2.49 18.44 -22.22
N MET A 432 -1.29 18.86 -22.63
CA MET A 432 -0.75 18.52 -23.96
C MET A 432 -0.57 17.01 -24.16
N ALA A 433 -0.20 16.26 -23.12
CA ALA A 433 -0.04 14.82 -23.18
C ALA A 433 -1.38 14.13 -23.40
N ILE A 434 -2.42 14.57 -22.69
CA ILE A 434 -3.78 14.05 -22.81
C ILE A 434 -4.33 14.32 -24.21
N ASP A 435 -4.15 15.52 -24.76
CA ASP A 435 -4.57 15.88 -26.12
C ASP A 435 -3.86 15.04 -27.19
N ARG A 436 -2.65 14.55 -26.91
CA ARG A 436 -1.89 13.65 -27.79
C ARG A 436 -2.37 12.21 -27.74
N VAL A 437 -3.10 11.79 -26.71
CA VAL A 437 -3.67 10.43 -26.65
C VAL A 437 -4.93 10.40 -27.52
N THR A 438 -4.74 9.98 -28.77
CA THR A 438 -5.80 9.98 -29.77
C THR A 438 -6.81 8.85 -29.56
N LYS A 439 -7.96 8.94 -30.24
CA LYS A 439 -8.94 7.85 -30.34
C LYS A 439 -8.31 6.53 -30.83
N GLU A 440 -7.32 6.62 -31.73
CA GLU A 440 -6.65 5.44 -32.27
C GLU A 440 -5.74 4.79 -31.22
N ASN A 441 -5.08 5.60 -30.39
CA ASN A 441 -4.34 5.06 -29.23
C ASN A 441 -5.28 4.33 -28.27
N TRP A 442 -6.45 4.92 -27.97
CA TRP A 442 -7.45 4.30 -27.10
C TRP A 442 -7.96 2.96 -27.63
N LYS A 443 -8.28 2.86 -28.92
CA LYS A 443 -8.67 1.58 -29.54
C LYS A 443 -7.57 0.53 -29.39
N ASN A 444 -6.32 0.90 -29.64
CA ASN A 444 -5.18 0.00 -29.47
C ASN A 444 -4.98 -0.44 -28.01
N PHE A 445 -5.18 0.46 -27.04
CA PHE A 445 -5.12 0.11 -25.63
C PHE A 445 -6.22 -0.89 -25.23
N ILE A 446 -7.45 -0.68 -25.71
CA ILE A 446 -8.57 -1.58 -25.47
C ILE A 446 -8.29 -2.96 -26.11
N ASN A 447 -7.78 -3.00 -27.34
CA ASN A 447 -7.43 -4.25 -28.01
C ASN A 447 -6.36 -5.04 -27.25
N ASN A 448 -5.32 -4.36 -26.75
CA ASN A 448 -4.29 -5.00 -25.91
C ASN A 448 -4.89 -5.61 -24.63
N VAL A 449 -5.87 -4.93 -24.03
CA VAL A 449 -6.58 -5.43 -22.85
C VAL A 449 -7.43 -6.66 -23.19
N ILE A 450 -8.16 -6.63 -24.33
CA ILE A 450 -8.95 -7.77 -24.81
C ILE A 450 -8.07 -9.01 -25.02
N GLU A 451 -6.86 -8.85 -25.55
CA GLU A 451 -5.91 -9.97 -25.68
C GLU A 451 -5.52 -10.54 -24.31
N GLU A 452 -5.28 -9.70 -23.31
CA GLU A 452 -4.97 -10.14 -21.95
C GLU A 452 -6.15 -10.82 -21.25
N GLU A 453 -7.37 -10.32 -21.48
CA GLU A 453 -8.62 -10.95 -21.03
C GLU A 453 -8.77 -12.35 -21.62
N ASN A 454 -8.56 -12.50 -22.93
CA ASN A 454 -8.65 -13.79 -23.62
C ASN A 454 -7.59 -14.79 -23.15
N LYS A 455 -6.35 -14.34 -22.90
CA LYS A 455 -5.31 -15.20 -22.32
C LYS A 455 -5.72 -15.74 -20.96
N ILE A 456 -6.26 -14.88 -20.08
CA ILE A 456 -6.66 -15.34 -18.75
C ILE A 456 -7.90 -16.26 -18.83
N TRP A 457 -8.83 -15.98 -19.74
CA TRP A 457 -9.95 -16.89 -19.99
C TRP A 457 -9.48 -18.32 -20.28
N ILE A 458 -8.49 -18.46 -21.18
CA ILE A 458 -7.91 -19.76 -21.53
C ILE A 458 -7.16 -20.39 -20.34
N VAL A 459 -6.45 -19.58 -19.55
CA VAL A 459 -5.78 -20.07 -18.32
C VAL A 459 -6.81 -20.68 -17.36
N ASP A 460 -7.94 -20.01 -17.16
CA ASP A 460 -9.03 -20.51 -16.31
C ASP A 460 -9.61 -21.83 -16.85
N ASP A 461 -9.84 -21.94 -18.16
CA ASP A 461 -10.33 -23.16 -18.80
C ASP A 461 -9.34 -24.33 -18.63
N ILE A 462 -8.03 -24.09 -18.85
CA ILE A 462 -7.00 -25.12 -18.70
C ILE A 462 -6.86 -25.55 -17.23
N MET A 463 -6.91 -24.59 -16.30
CA MET A 463 -6.82 -24.90 -14.87
C MET A 463 -7.97 -25.81 -14.43
N ASP A 464 -9.19 -25.53 -14.87
CA ASP A 464 -10.37 -26.34 -14.57
C ASP A 464 -10.22 -27.75 -15.17
N GLU A 465 -9.92 -27.85 -16.47
CA GLU A 465 -9.75 -29.11 -17.20
C GLU A 465 -8.63 -30.01 -16.60
N MET A 466 -7.53 -29.42 -16.14
CA MET A 466 -6.40 -30.18 -15.60
C MET A 466 -6.59 -30.64 -14.15
N LEU A 467 -7.49 -30.00 -13.40
CA LEU A 467 -7.67 -30.23 -11.97
C LEU A 467 -8.93 -31.02 -11.62
N ASP A 468 -9.89 -31.13 -12.55
CA ASP A 468 -10.93 -32.18 -12.55
C ASP A 468 -10.29 -33.60 -12.60
#